data_AF-A0A534TX81-F1
#
_entry.id   AF-A0A534TX81-F1
#
_cell.length_a   1.000
_cell.length_b   1.000
_cell.length_c   1.000
_cell.angle_alpha   90.00
_cell.angle_beta   90.00
_cell.angle_gamma   90.00
#
_symmetry.space_group_name_H-M   'P 1'
#
loop_
_entity.id
_entity.type
_entity.pdbx_description
1 polymer ?
#
loop_
_entity_poly.entity_id
_entity_poly.type
_entity_poly.pdbx_seq_one_letter_code
_entity_poly.pdbx_strand_id
1 'polypeptide(L)'
;MRAGAVYAFTGALALLLQTTVLHTLTAGRVIPDLALVLCVYLGLHEHSVAGATGAFLLGYLLDSFSGSLVGLNAFAMTSVYTLVYLISRR
;
A
#
# COMPACT_ATOMS: atom_id res chain seq x y z
N MET A 1 -8.61 14.73 6.42
CA MET A 1 -7.80 14.21 7.56
C MET A 1 -8.25 12.81 8.01
N ARG A 2 -9.55 12.50 8.09
CA ARG A 2 -10.03 11.18 8.55
C ARG A 2 -9.73 10.00 7.60
N ALA A 3 -9.81 10.22 6.28
CA ALA A 3 -9.64 9.15 5.28
C ALA A 3 -8.21 8.57 5.26
N GLY A 4 -7.17 9.41 5.27
CA GLY A 4 -5.78 8.95 5.24
C GLY A 4 -5.39 8.09 6.46
N ALA A 5 -5.94 8.40 7.63
CA ALA A 5 -5.72 7.60 8.83
C ALA A 5 -6.39 6.22 8.75
N VAL A 6 -7.58 6.15 8.14
CA VAL A 6 -8.27 4.88 7.90
C VAL A 6 -7.46 4.02 6.92
N TYR A 7 -6.94 4.60 5.84
CA TYR A 7 -6.12 3.88 4.87
C TYR A 7 -4.79 3.39 5.45
N ALA A 8 -4.14 4.21 6.28
CA ALA A 8 -2.94 3.82 7.02
C ALA A 8 -3.23 2.68 8.02
N PHE A 9 -4.36 2.75 8.73
CA PHE A 9 -4.76 1.72 9.68
C PHE A 9 -5.14 0.40 8.99
N THR A 10 -5.89 0.45 7.90
CA THR A 10 -6.19 -0.75 7.08
C THR A 10 -4.93 -1.31 6.44
N GLY A 11 -4.00 -0.44 6.04
CA GLY A 11 -2.69 -0.83 5.54
C GLY A 11 -1.86 -1.56 6.59
N ALA A 12 -1.78 -1.02 7.80
CA ALA A 12 -1.09 -1.67 8.91
C ALA A 12 -1.74 -3.03 9.27
N LEU A 13 -3.07 -3.12 9.27
CA LEU A 13 -3.78 -4.38 9.48
C LEU A 13 -3.50 -5.39 8.36
N ALA A 14 -3.49 -4.96 7.09
CA ALA A 14 -3.16 -5.81 5.95
C ALA A 14 -1.71 -6.32 6.03
N LEU A 15 -0.77 -5.47 6.43
CA LEU A 15 0.64 -5.84 6.64
C LEU A 15 0.80 -6.84 7.79
N LEU A 16 0.13 -6.63 8.92
CA LEU A 16 0.12 -7.58 10.04
C LEU A 16 -0.47 -8.94 9.63
N LEU A 17 -1.55 -8.92 8.84
CA LEU A 17 -2.15 -10.15 8.33
C LEU A 17 -1.20 -10.85 7.33
N GLN A 18 -0.52 -10.09 6.47
CA GLN A 18 0.44 -10.60 5.50
C GLN A 18 1.68 -11.21 6.17
N THR A 19 2.25 -10.55 7.17
CA THR A 19 3.44 -11.06 7.86
C THR A 19 3.15 -12.26 8.76
N THR A 20 1.92 -12.36 9.30
CA THR A 20 1.54 -13.42 10.25
C THR A 20 0.90 -14.64 9.58
N VAL A 21 -0.04 -14.42 8.64
CA VAL A 21 -0.88 -15.49 8.05
C VAL A 21 -0.32 -15.99 6.73
N LEU A 22 0.16 -15.10 5.86
CA LEU A 22 0.73 -15.53 4.57
C LEU A 22 2.11 -16.16 4.75
N HIS A 23 2.93 -15.66 5.68
CA HIS A 23 4.24 -16.26 5.93
C HIS A 23 4.15 -17.72 6.45
N THR A 24 3.11 -18.04 7.22
CA THR A 24 2.86 -19.41 7.72
C THR A 24 2.22 -20.33 6.68
N LEU A 25 1.46 -19.80 5.72
CA LEU A 25 0.80 -20.59 4.68
C LEU A 25 1.61 -20.76 3.38
N THR A 26 2.52 -19.83 3.06
CA THR A 26 3.34 -19.91 1.83
C THR A 26 4.76 -20.37 2.13
N ALA A 27 4.96 -21.69 2.10
CA ALA A 27 6.25 -22.37 2.18
C ALA A 27 7.14 -22.20 0.90
N GLY A 28 7.07 -21.05 0.23
CA GLY A 28 7.95 -20.71 -0.89
C GLY A 28 7.22 -20.50 -2.22
N ARG A 29 7.37 -19.29 -2.77
CA ARG A 29 7.80 -18.98 -4.16
C ARG A 29 7.36 -17.56 -4.54
N VAL A 30 6.17 -17.10 -4.12
CA VAL A 30 5.65 -15.76 -4.41
C VAL A 30 4.77 -15.29 -3.26
N ILE A 31 5.17 -14.24 -2.55
CA ILE A 31 4.38 -13.62 -1.49
C ILE A 31 3.54 -12.52 -2.13
N PRO A 32 2.20 -12.61 -2.15
CA PRO A 32 1.36 -11.54 -2.70
C PRO A 32 1.40 -10.31 -1.78
N ASP A 33 1.72 -9.15 -2.36
CA ASP A 33 1.77 -7.88 -1.64
C ASP A 33 0.38 -7.26 -1.50
N LEU A 34 -0.23 -7.42 -0.32
CA LEU A 34 -1.56 -6.90 -0.03
C LEU A 34 -1.59 -5.36 0.03
N ALA A 35 -0.47 -4.73 0.39
CA ALA A 35 -0.37 -3.28 0.43
C ALA A 35 -0.37 -2.68 -0.99
N LEU A 36 0.27 -3.37 -1.95
CA LEU A 36 0.19 -3.02 -3.38
C LEU A 36 -1.25 -3.13 -3.91
N VAL A 37 -1.97 -4.21 -3.56
CA VAL A 37 -3.38 -4.38 -3.96
C VAL A 37 -4.25 -3.26 -3.40
N LEU A 38 -4.06 -2.90 -2.11
CA LEU A 38 -4.74 -1.76 -1.51
C LEU A 38 -4.42 -0.45 -2.23
N CYS A 39 -3.16 -0.25 -2.61
CA CYS A 39 -2.70 0.94 -3.30
C CYS A 39 -3.35 1.09 -4.70
N VAL A 40 -3.50 -0.01 -5.44
CA VAL A 40 -4.22 -0.02 -6.73
C VAL A 40 -5.71 0.26 -6.53
N TYR A 41 -6.33 -0.35 -5.52
CA TYR A 41 -7.73 -0.08 -5.18
C TYR A 41 -7.96 1.41 -4.84
N LEU A 42 -7.06 2.01 -4.06
CA LEU A 42 -7.07 3.45 -3.76
C LEU A 42 -6.97 4.30 -5.04
N GLY A 43 -6.09 3.94 -5.97
CA GLY A 43 -5.95 4.67 -7.25
C GLY A 43 -7.18 4.59 -8.15
N LEU A 44 -7.97 3.51 -8.03
CA LEU A 44 -9.22 3.31 -8.78
C LEU A 44 -10.42 4.03 -8.14
N HIS A 45 -10.52 4.01 -6.82
CA HIS A 45 -11.74 4.43 -6.12
C HIS A 45 -11.68 5.86 -5.56
N GLU A 46 -10.49 6.36 -5.24
CA GLU A 46 -10.28 7.69 -4.64
C GLU A 46 -9.48 8.57 -5.59
N HIS A 47 -10.15 9.35 -6.44
CA HIS A 47 -9.52 10.32 -7.35
C HIS A 47 -9.08 11.62 -6.64
N SER A 48 -8.59 11.51 -5.41
CA SER A 48 -8.33 12.64 -4.51
C SER A 48 -6.87 12.72 -4.08
N VAL A 49 -6.40 13.93 -3.73
CA VAL A 49 -5.08 14.14 -3.09
C VAL A 49 -4.97 13.34 -1.77
N ALA A 50 -6.11 13.03 -1.15
CA ALA A 50 -6.17 12.16 0.02
C ALA A 50 -5.76 10.70 -0.29
N GLY A 51 -6.02 10.20 -1.50
CA GLY A 51 -5.60 8.87 -1.93
C GLY A 51 -4.09 8.78 -2.15
N ALA A 52 -3.49 9.82 -2.74
CA ALA A 52 -2.04 9.91 -2.94
C ALA A 52 -1.27 9.95 -1.61
N THR A 53 -1.76 10.75 -0.65
CA THR A 53 -1.18 10.79 0.70
C THR A 53 -1.39 9.49 1.46
N GLY A 54 -2.51 8.79 1.24
CA GLY A 54 -2.75 7.44 1.76
C GLY A 54 -1.75 6.42 1.23
N ALA A 55 -1.51 6.39 -0.09
CA ALA A 55 -0.55 5.49 -0.75
C ALA A 55 0.89 5.73 -0.28
N PHE A 56 1.29 7.00 -0.13
CA PHE A 56 2.61 7.36 0.41
C PHE A 56 2.80 6.87 1.85
N LEU A 57 1.83 7.12 2.72
CA LEU A 57 1.87 6.67 4.12
C LEU A 57 1.90 5.14 4.23
N LEU A 58 1.15 4.45 3.38
CA LEU A 58 1.13 3.00 3.29
C LEU A 58 2.51 2.43 2.95
N GLY A 59 3.17 2.96 1.92
CA GLY A 59 4.51 2.52 1.54
C GLY A 59 5.57 2.90 2.58
N TYR A 60 5.40 4.04 3.25
CA TYR A 60 6.27 4.46 4.36
C TYR A 60 6.16 3.52 5.58
N LEU A 61 4.95 3.07 5.91
CA LEU A 61 4.73 2.07 6.95
C LEU A 61 5.38 0.74 6.54
N LEU A 62 5.21 0.30 5.30
CA LEU A 62 5.83 -0.93 4.80
C LEU A 62 7.36 -0.88 4.89
N ASP A 63 7.97 0.25 4.53
CA ASP A 63 9.41 0.47 4.69
C ASP A 63 9.85 0.35 6.16
N SER A 64 9.06 0.90 7.08
CA SER A 64 9.34 0.88 8.53
C SER A 64 9.28 -0.54 9.13
N PHE A 65 8.33 -1.36 8.68
CA PHE A 65 8.15 -2.73 9.19
C PHE A 65 9.02 -3.77 8.48
N SER A 66 9.37 -3.57 7.21
CA SER A 66 10.14 -4.55 6.43
C SER A 66 11.65 -4.45 6.66
N GLY A 67 12.13 -3.40 7.33
CA GLY A 67 13.56 -3.12 7.47
C GLY A 67 14.26 -2.80 6.15
N SER A 68 13.48 -2.49 5.10
CA SER A 68 13.97 -2.10 3.77
C SER A 68 14.47 -0.65 3.78
N LEU A 69 15.12 -0.23 2.70
CA LEU A 69 15.53 1.15 2.51
C LEU A 69 14.33 2.10 2.67
N VAL A 70 14.38 2.96 3.68
CA VAL A 70 13.28 3.87 4.01
C VAL A 70 12.99 4.80 2.84
N GLY A 71 11.77 4.74 2.30
CA GLY A 71 11.31 5.57 1.19
C GLY A 71 11.16 4.82 -0.14
N LEU A 72 11.69 3.60 -0.27
CA LEU A 72 11.59 2.83 -1.51
C LEU A 72 10.13 2.40 -1.78
N ASN A 73 9.47 1.79 -0.80
CA ASN A 73 8.08 1.38 -0.95
C ASN A 73 7.14 2.59 -0.94
N ALA A 74 7.45 3.64 -0.18
CA ALA A 74 6.72 4.91 -0.23
C ALA A 74 6.69 5.50 -1.66
N PHE A 75 7.84 5.52 -2.33
CA PHE A 75 7.94 5.97 -3.72
C PHE A 75 7.23 5.03 -4.71
N ALA A 76 7.44 3.72 -4.56
CA ALA A 76 6.81 2.71 -5.41
C ALA A 76 5.27 2.77 -5.34
N MET A 77 4.69 2.81 -4.15
CA MET A 77 3.24 2.89 -3.98
C MET A 77 2.66 4.22 -4.51
N THR A 78 3.34 5.34 -4.26
CA THR A 78 2.88 6.64 -4.79
C THR A 78 2.92 6.69 -6.32
N SER A 79 3.94 6.09 -6.94
CA SER A 79 4.04 6.02 -8.40
C SER A 79 2.97 5.10 -9.01
N VAL A 80 2.72 3.93 -8.41
CA VAL A 80 1.63 3.03 -8.80
C VAL A 80 0.27 3.70 -8.68
N TYR A 81 0.00 4.36 -7.55
CA TYR A 81 -1.23 5.13 -7.36
C TYR A 81 -1.41 6.18 -8.46
N THR A 82 -0.35 6.92 -8.79
CA THR A 82 -0.40 7.97 -9.81
C THR A 82 -0.66 7.40 -11.20
N LEU A 83 -0.02 6.28 -11.55
CA LEU A 83 -0.26 5.58 -12.82
C LEU A 83 -1.71 5.09 -12.92
N VAL A 84 -2.22 4.45 -11.89
CA VAL A 84 -3.60 3.95 -11.85
C VAL A 84 -4.59 5.11 -11.91
N TYR A 85 -4.33 6.20 -11.17
CA TYR A 85 -5.14 7.42 -11.23
C TYR A 85 -5.19 8.02 -12.65
N LEU A 86 -4.04 8.09 -13.33
CA LEU A 86 -3.97 8.60 -14.71
C LEU A 86 -4.69 7.70 -15.71
N ILE A 87 -4.60 6.38 -15.54
CA ILE A 87 -5.29 5.40 -16.38
C ILE A 87 -6.81 5.43 -16.10
N SER A 88 -7.22 5.52 -14.84
CA SER A 88 -8.63 5.57 -14.45
C SER A 88 -9.32 6.88 -14.83
N ARG A 89 -8.56 7.95 -15.08
CA ARG A 89 -9.08 9.24 -15.53
C ARG A 89 -9.34 9.29 -17.05
N ARG A 90 -8.94 8.26 -17.80
CA ARG A 90 -9.25 8.10 -19.23
C ARG A 90 -10.64 7.49 -19.42
#